data_AF-A0A7X2LPF2-F1
#
_entry.id   AF-A0A7X2LPF2-F1
#
_cell.length_a   1.000
_cell.length_b   1.000
_cell.length_c   1.000
_cell.angle_alpha   90.00
_cell.angle_beta   90.00
_cell.angle_gamma   90.00
#
_symmetry.space_group_name_H-M   'P 1'
#
loop_
_entity.id
_entity.type
_entity.pdbx_description
1 polymer ?
#
loop_
_entity_poly.entity_id
_entity_poly.type
_entity_poly.pdbx_seq_one_letter_code
_entity_poly.pdbx_strand_id
1 'polypeptide(L)'
;MSLQQISLPVEVRPEEIAREKTLGDAIALCAKVAGYALDKELQMELGADKGQFSRWLSGGEGIVWPKLQKLMDVCGNEAPVLWMLHQLGYDLNSLRRRETETEKKLRLAEERIAALEHEREITMRTFRELRA
;
A
#
# COMPACT_ATOMS: atom_id res chain seq x y z
N MET A 1 -16.76 -21.51 -7.43
CA MET A 1 -16.00 -20.25 -7.59
C MET A 1 -16.93 -19.12 -7.24
N SER A 2 -16.80 -18.55 -6.04
CA SER A 2 -17.63 -17.42 -5.62
C SER A 2 -17.17 -16.18 -6.39
N LEU A 3 -18.07 -15.56 -7.14
CA LEU A 3 -17.88 -14.21 -7.65
C LEU A 3 -17.83 -13.30 -6.43
N GLN A 4 -16.61 -13.01 -5.95
CA GLN A 4 -16.40 -11.93 -4.99
C GLN A 4 -16.99 -10.68 -5.62
N GLN A 5 -18.11 -10.21 -5.07
CA GLN A 5 -18.60 -8.87 -5.31
C GLN A 5 -17.48 -7.96 -4.81
N ILE A 6 -16.64 -7.49 -5.72
CA ILE A 6 -15.57 -6.54 -5.43
C ILE A 6 -16.29 -5.29 -4.93
N SER A 7 -16.11 -4.99 -3.65
CA SER A 7 -16.57 -3.73 -3.07
C SER A 7 -16.01 -2.58 -3.91
N LEU A 8 -16.81 -1.52 -4.11
CA LEU A 8 -16.34 -0.37 -4.88
C LEU A 8 -15.06 0.16 -4.19
N PRO A 9 -13.97 0.42 -4.95
CA PRO A 9 -12.75 0.94 -4.37
C PRO A 9 -13.05 2.20 -3.55
N VAL A 10 -12.70 2.16 -2.26
CA VAL A 10 -12.89 3.26 -1.34
C VAL A 10 -11.55 3.95 -1.17
N GLU A 11 -11.47 5.20 -1.60
CA GLU A 11 -10.23 5.95 -1.50
C GLU A 11 -9.92 6.31 -0.04
N VAL A 12 -8.73 5.94 0.41
CA VAL A 12 -8.19 6.33 1.73
C VAL A 12 -6.99 7.23 1.48
N ARG A 13 -7.02 8.44 2.02
CA ARG A 13 -5.95 9.41 1.75
C ARG A 13 -4.69 9.08 2.56
N PRO A 14 -3.48 9.30 2.00
CA PRO A 14 -2.22 9.06 2.70
C PRO A 14 -2.11 9.80 4.05
N GLU A 15 -2.69 10.99 4.18
CA GLU A 15 -2.66 11.77 5.41
C GLU A 15 -3.51 11.17 6.52
N GLU A 16 -4.55 10.40 6.17
CA GLU A 16 -5.38 9.69 7.13
C GLU A 16 -4.62 8.49 7.68
N ILE A 17 -3.96 7.73 6.80
CA ILE A 17 -3.09 6.60 7.17
C ILE A 17 -1.95 7.05 8.07
N ALA A 18 -1.31 8.18 7.75
CA ALA A 18 -0.17 8.69 8.52
C ALA A 18 -0.53 9.12 9.96
N ARG A 19 -1.81 9.38 10.25
CA ARG A 19 -2.29 9.76 11.60
C ARG A 19 -2.50 8.56 12.52
N GLU A 20 -2.67 7.37 11.96
CA GLU A 20 -2.94 6.18 12.73
C GLU A 20 -1.70 5.72 13.51
N LYS A 21 -1.89 5.45 14.81
CA LYS A 21 -0.77 5.16 15.72
C LYS A 21 -0.43 3.68 15.78
N THR A 22 -1.42 2.84 15.53
CA THR A 22 -1.30 1.38 15.62
C THR A 22 -1.94 0.70 14.41
N LEU A 23 -1.60 -0.57 14.20
CA LEU A 23 -2.26 -1.40 13.18
C LEU A 23 -3.76 -1.51 13.47
N GLY A 24 -4.15 -1.56 14.75
CA GLY A 24 -5.54 -1.58 15.17
C GLY A 24 -6.29 -0.33 14.73
N ASP A 25 -5.69 0.85 14.88
CA ASP A 25 -6.30 2.11 14.43
C ASP A 25 -6.44 2.13 12.89
N ALA A 26 -5.45 1.61 12.15
CA ALA A 26 -5.54 1.47 10.69
C ALA A 26 -6.62 0.46 10.24
N ILE A 27 -6.83 -0.62 10.99
CA ILE A 27 -7.95 -1.57 10.78
C ILE A 27 -9.30 -0.87 11.05
N ALA A 28 -9.38 -0.05 12.10
CA ALA A 28 -10.58 0.72 12.40
C ALA A 28 -10.86 1.78 11.31
N LEU A 29 -9.82 2.46 10.81
CA LEU A 29 -9.91 3.39 9.69
C LEU A 29 -10.45 2.68 8.43
N CYS A 30 -9.90 1.50 8.11
CA CYS A 30 -10.32 0.68 6.97
C CYS A 30 -11.84 0.42 6.96
N ALA A 31 -12.37 -0.01 8.11
CA ALA A 31 -13.81 -0.24 8.29
C ALA A 31 -14.63 1.06 8.23
N LYS A 32 -14.15 2.10 8.92
CA LYS A 32 -14.85 3.40 9.00
C LYS A 32 -15.02 4.06 7.64
N VAL A 33 -13.97 4.08 6.82
CA VAL A 33 -13.99 4.70 5.50
C VAL A 33 -14.91 3.94 4.55
N ALA A 34 -15.00 2.61 4.70
CA ALA A 34 -15.94 1.76 3.99
C ALA A 34 -17.41 1.89 4.45
N GLY A 35 -17.69 2.73 5.45
CA GLY A 35 -19.04 2.93 5.99
C GLY A 35 -19.47 1.88 7.03
N TYR A 36 -18.59 0.95 7.39
CA TYR A 36 -18.85 0.00 8.47
C TYR A 36 -18.56 0.66 9.83
N ALA A 37 -19.60 0.87 10.63
CA ALA A 37 -19.46 1.42 11.97
C ALA A 37 -19.08 0.34 12.99
N LEU A 38 -17.86 -0.23 12.91
CA LEU A 38 -17.38 -1.26 13.87
C LEU A 38 -18.42 -2.36 14.19
N ASP A 39 -19.23 -2.69 13.20
CA ASP A 39 -20.53 -3.32 13.39
C ASP A 39 -20.45 -4.84 13.32
N LYS A 40 -21.49 -5.49 13.85
CA LYS A 40 -21.66 -6.95 13.79
C LYS A 40 -21.65 -7.47 12.35
N GLU A 41 -22.05 -6.65 11.38
CA GLU A 41 -22.07 -7.00 9.96
C GLU A 41 -20.67 -7.31 9.42
N LEU A 42 -19.69 -6.43 9.69
CA LEU A 42 -18.30 -6.67 9.30
C LEU A 42 -17.73 -7.92 9.98
N GLN A 43 -18.10 -8.16 11.24
CA GLN A 43 -17.68 -9.38 11.97
C GLN A 43 -18.22 -10.65 11.32
N MET A 44 -19.50 -10.65 10.91
CA MET A 44 -20.12 -11.77 10.20
C MET A 44 -19.47 -12.00 8.84
N GLU A 45 -19.26 -10.94 8.05
CA GLU A 45 -18.61 -11.06 6.73
C GLU A 45 -17.18 -11.57 6.86
N LEU A 46 -16.45 -11.14 7.89
CA LEU A 46 -15.09 -11.63 8.13
C LEU A 46 -15.04 -13.05 8.68
N GLY A 47 -16.14 -13.55 9.25
CA GLY A 47 -16.15 -14.81 9.99
C GLY A 47 -15.28 -14.73 11.26
N ALA A 48 -15.18 -13.54 11.84
CA ALA A 48 -14.42 -13.27 13.06
C ALA A 48 -15.39 -13.06 14.22
N ASP A 49 -15.09 -13.61 15.40
CA ASP A 49 -15.85 -13.30 16.60
C ASP A 49 -15.48 -11.91 17.16
N LYS A 50 -16.39 -11.33 17.95
CA LYS A 50 -16.22 -10.00 18.56
C LYS A 50 -14.92 -9.89 19.39
N GLY A 51 -14.52 -10.97 20.04
CA GLY A 51 -13.32 -11.00 20.87
C GLY A 51 -12.04 -10.95 20.04
N GLN A 52 -11.98 -11.69 18.94
CA GLN A 52 -10.86 -11.64 17.97
C GLN A 52 -10.70 -10.24 17.40
N PHE A 53 -11.79 -9.64 16.92
CA PHE A 53 -11.73 -8.31 16.34
C PHE A 53 -11.25 -7.26 17.36
N SER A 54 -11.77 -7.32 18.59
CA SER A 54 -11.32 -6.45 19.68
C SER A 54 -9.83 -6.62 20.01
N ARG A 55 -9.29 -7.84 19.96
CA ARG A 55 -7.87 -8.09 20.24
C ARG A 55 -6.95 -7.59 19.14
N TRP A 56 -7.38 -7.64 17.87
CA TRP A 56 -6.61 -7.03 16.78
C TRP A 56 -6.55 -5.51 16.92
N LEU A 57 -7.68 -4.88 17.25
CA LEU A 57 -7.74 -3.42 17.45
C LEU A 57 -6.88 -2.97 18.64
N SER A 58 -6.89 -3.72 19.75
CA SER A 58 -6.12 -3.36 20.93
C SER A 58 -4.64 -3.80 20.86
N GLY A 59 -4.23 -4.52 19.81
CA GLY A 59 -2.90 -5.13 19.71
C GLY A 59 -2.66 -6.29 20.68
N GLY A 60 -3.71 -6.86 21.28
CA GLY A 60 -3.62 -8.02 22.17
C GLY A 60 -3.37 -9.34 21.42
N GLU A 61 -3.69 -9.38 20.12
CA GLU A 61 -3.42 -10.51 19.22
C GLU A 61 -3.10 -9.95 17.82
N GLY A 62 -2.18 -10.60 17.09
CA GLY A 62 -1.93 -10.28 15.69
C GLY A 62 -3.03 -10.80 14.76
N ILE A 63 -3.23 -10.14 13.62
CA ILE A 63 -4.09 -10.63 12.54
C ILE A 63 -3.27 -11.45 11.53
N VAL A 64 -3.79 -12.60 11.14
CA VAL A 64 -3.16 -13.43 10.09
C VAL A 64 -3.49 -12.89 8.70
N TRP A 65 -2.56 -13.06 7.76
CA TRP A 65 -2.68 -12.51 6.40
C TRP A 65 -4.03 -12.79 5.71
N PRO A 66 -4.56 -14.03 5.67
CA PRO A 66 -5.83 -14.28 4.97
C PRO A 66 -7.02 -13.50 5.54
N LYS A 67 -7.03 -13.24 6.86
CA LYS A 67 -8.09 -12.46 7.50
C LYS A 67 -7.92 -10.96 7.24
N LEU A 68 -6.67 -10.49 7.21
CA LEU A 68 -6.36 -9.10 6.86
C LEU A 68 -6.72 -8.79 5.41
N GLN A 69 -6.40 -9.70 4.49
CA GLN A 69 -6.77 -9.58 3.08
C GLN A 69 -8.30 -9.53 2.93
N LYS A 70 -9.02 -10.45 3.59
CA LYS A 70 -10.49 -10.46 3.57
C LYS A 70 -11.09 -9.16 4.11
N LEU A 71 -10.51 -8.57 5.15
CA LEU A 71 -10.91 -7.25 5.66
C LEU A 71 -10.77 -6.18 4.58
N MET A 72 -9.63 -6.11 3.91
CA MET A 72 -9.40 -5.11 2.86
C MET A 72 -10.31 -5.34 1.66
N ASP A 73 -10.56 -6.60 1.27
CA ASP A 73 -11.49 -6.95 0.19
C ASP A 73 -12.93 -6.53 0.51
N VAL A 74 -13.39 -6.73 1.76
CA VAL A 74 -14.74 -6.34 2.19
C VAL A 74 -14.87 -4.82 2.27
N CYS A 75 -13.87 -4.16 2.85
CA CYS A 75 -13.87 -2.70 3.01
C CYS A 75 -13.52 -1.94 1.73
N GLY A 76 -13.02 -2.61 0.70
CA GLY A 76 -12.65 -2.00 -0.58
C GLY A 76 -11.46 -1.05 -0.49
N ASN A 77 -10.59 -1.21 0.51
CA ASN A 77 -9.40 -0.38 0.68
C ASN A 77 -8.27 -1.08 1.45
N GLU A 78 -7.04 -0.64 1.20
CA GLU A 78 -5.82 -1.26 1.72
C GLU A 78 -5.21 -0.50 2.92
N ALA A 79 -6.00 0.28 3.67
CA ALA A 79 -5.51 1.13 4.76
C ALA A 79 -4.54 0.42 5.74
N PRO A 80 -4.78 -0.84 6.18
CA PRO A 80 -3.83 -1.53 7.07
C PRO A 80 -2.47 -1.79 6.43
N VAL A 81 -2.42 -2.17 5.15
CA VAL A 81 -1.16 -2.41 4.42
C VAL A 81 -0.44 -1.12 4.13
N LEU A 82 -1.17 -0.09 3.72
CA LEU A 82 -0.60 1.25 3.52
C LEU A 82 -0.02 1.80 4.82
N TRP A 83 -0.66 1.55 5.97
CA TRP A 83 -0.10 1.88 7.27
C TRP A 83 1.20 1.11 7.56
N MET A 84 1.24 -0.20 7.29
CA MET A 84 2.47 -0.98 7.47
C MET A 84 3.62 -0.45 6.59
N LEU A 85 3.34 -0.09 5.34
CA LEU A 85 4.30 0.54 4.44
C LEU A 85 4.77 1.89 4.98
N HIS A 86 3.86 2.71 5.49
CA HIS A 86 4.17 3.98 6.13
C HIS A 86 5.11 3.81 7.33
N GLN A 87 4.83 2.84 8.22
CA GLN A 87 5.69 2.53 9.37
C GLN A 87 7.07 2.03 8.96
N LEU A 88 7.14 1.30 7.85
CA LEU A 88 8.40 0.90 7.23
C LEU A 88 9.06 2.06 6.45
N GLY A 89 8.55 3.29 6.52
CA GLY A 89 9.17 4.45 5.89
C GLY A 89 9.07 4.45 4.38
N TYR A 90 8.03 3.85 3.80
CA TYR A 90 7.70 4.00 2.39
C TYR A 90 6.88 5.27 2.14
N ASP A 91 7.07 5.86 0.96
CA ASP A 91 6.19 6.85 0.37
C ASP A 91 5.00 6.12 -0.27
N LEU A 92 3.79 6.47 0.18
CA LEU A 92 2.56 5.80 -0.24
C LEU A 92 2.15 6.16 -1.68
N ASN A 93 2.69 7.24 -2.25
CA ASN A 93 2.39 7.65 -3.63
C ASN A 93 3.24 6.90 -4.67
N SER A 94 4.41 6.42 -4.27
CA SER A 94 5.40 5.84 -5.18
C SER A 94 5.81 4.40 -4.82
N LEU A 95 5.41 3.91 -3.65
CA LEU A 95 5.87 2.64 -3.05
C LEU A 95 7.40 2.51 -2.97
N ARG A 96 8.11 3.64 -2.95
CA ARG A 96 9.55 3.71 -2.72
C ARG A 96 9.80 3.95 -1.24
N ARG A 97 10.97 3.54 -0.73
CA ARG A 97 11.44 4.04 0.56
C ARG A 97 11.53 5.56 0.49
N ARG A 98 11.16 6.25 1.56
CA ARG A 98 11.32 7.69 1.68
C ARG A 98 12.80 8.03 1.54
N GLU A 99 13.09 8.86 0.54
CA GLU A 99 14.41 9.36 0.25
C GLU A 99 14.59 10.72 0.93
N THR A 100 15.78 10.98 1.43
CA THR A 100 16.24 12.34 1.68
C THR A 100 16.36 13.10 0.35
N GLU A 101 16.36 14.43 0.42
CA GLU A 101 16.56 15.27 -0.79
C GLU A 101 17.87 14.94 -1.53
N THR A 102 18.90 14.52 -0.79
CA THR A 102 20.18 14.11 -1.36
C THR A 102 20.09 12.77 -2.07
N GLU A 103 19.46 11.76 -1.45
CA GLU A 103 19.25 10.44 -2.07
C GLU A 103 18.39 10.56 -3.34
N LYS A 104 17.34 11.40 -3.28
CA LYS A 104 16.48 11.68 -4.43
C LYS A 104 17.25 12.32 -5.59
N LYS A 105 18.11 13.31 -5.30
CA LYS A 105 18.96 13.95 -6.32
C LYS A 105 19.96 12.97 -6.92
N LEU A 106 20.58 12.13 -6.10
CA LEU A 106 21.52 11.12 -6.55
C LEU A 106 20.83 10.14 -7.52
N ARG A 107 19.67 9.61 -7.13
CA ARG A 107 18.89 8.71 -7.99
C ARG A 107 18.51 9.37 -9.32
N LEU A 108 17.98 10.58 -9.29
CA LEU A 108 17.60 11.29 -10.51
C LEU A 108 18.81 11.55 -11.44
N ALA A 109 19.98 11.80 -10.86
CA ALA A 109 21.21 11.96 -11.62
C ALA A 109 21.65 10.62 -12.25
N GLU A 110 21.62 9.54 -11.49
CA GLU A 110 21.95 8.19 -11.98
C GLU A 110 20.99 7.71 -13.08
N GLU A 111 19.68 7.90 -12.89
CA GLU A 111 18.66 7.62 -13.91
C GLU A 111 18.90 8.42 -15.19
N ARG A 112 19.30 9.70 -15.05
CA ARG A 112 19.63 10.55 -16.20
C ARG A 112 20.90 10.09 -16.92
N ILE A 113 21.94 9.71 -16.17
CA ILE A 113 23.19 9.19 -16.74
C ILE A 113 22.91 7.90 -17.52
N ALA A 114 22.20 6.94 -16.92
CA ALA A 114 21.86 5.69 -17.56
C ALA A 114 21.07 5.89 -18.87
N ALA A 115 20.11 6.82 -18.88
CA ALA A 115 19.36 7.17 -20.09
C ALA A 115 20.26 7.74 -21.19
N LEU A 116 21.16 8.66 -20.84
CA LEU A 116 22.10 9.26 -21.79
C LEU A 116 23.12 8.24 -22.32
N GLU A 117 23.61 7.33 -21.46
CA GLU A 117 24.51 6.26 -21.87
C GLU A 117 23.83 5.31 -22.86
N HIS A 118 22.57 4.95 -22.60
CA HIS A 118 21.77 4.13 -23.51
C HIS A 118 21.53 4.83 -24.86
N GLU A 119 21.15 6.11 -24.85
CA GLU A 119 20.95 6.90 -26.07
C GLU A 119 22.25 7.02 -26.89
N ARG A 120 23.37 7.26 -26.22
CA ARG A 120 24.70 7.30 -26.84
C ARG A 120 25.05 5.95 -27.46
N GLU A 121 24.80 4.85 -26.78
CA GLU A 121 25.06 3.50 -27.29
C GLU A 121 24.30 3.24 -28.58
N ILE A 122 22.98 3.51 -28.59
CA ILE A 122 22.13 3.37 -29.77
C ILE A 122 22.68 4.22 -30.91
N THR A 123 22.96 5.49 -30.65
CA THR A 123 23.47 6.43 -31.66
C THR A 123 24.78 5.92 -32.27
N MET A 124 25.72 5.48 -31.42
CA MET A 124 27.01 4.96 -31.88
C MET A 124 26.86 3.67 -32.67
N ARG A 125 25.94 2.80 -32.28
CA ARG A 125 25.61 1.57 -33.01
C ARG A 125 25.06 1.90 -34.40
N THR A 126 24.04 2.75 -34.48
CA THR A 126 23.45 3.18 -35.75
C THR A 126 24.49 3.84 -36.66
N PHE A 127 25.38 4.67 -36.11
CA PHE A 127 26.45 5.28 -36.89
C PHE A 127 27.45 4.26 -37.45
N ARG A 128 27.77 3.20 -36.70
CA ARG A 128 28.62 2.11 -37.20
C ARG A 128 27.92 1.33 -38.31
N GLU A 129 26.63 1.05 -38.17
CA GLU A 129 25.83 0.32 -39.16
C GLU A 129 25.70 1.12 -40.48
N LEU A 130 25.58 2.45 -40.43
CA LEU A 130 25.51 3.31 -41.63
C LEU A 130 26.85 3.51 -42.35
N ARG A 131 27.98 3.23 -41.68
CA ARG A 131 29.34 3.36 -42.25
C ARG A 131 29.88 2.06 -42.84
N ALA A 132 29.21 0.93 -42.63
CA ALA A 132 29.54 -0.39 -43.18
C ALA A 132 28.85 -0.59 -44.55
#